data_AF-A0A523IHK1-F1
#
_entry.id   AF-A0A523IHK1-F1
#
_cell.length_a   1.000
_cell.length_b   1.000
_cell.length_c   1.000
_cell.angle_alpha   90.00
_cell.angle_beta   90.00
_cell.angle_gamma   90.00
#
_symmetry.space_group_name_H-M   'P 1'
#
loop_
_entity.id
_entity.type
_entity.pdbx_description
1 polymer ?
#
loop_
_entity_poly.entity_id
_entity_poly.type
_entity_poly.pdbx_seq_one_letter_code
_entity_poly.pdbx_strand_id
1 'polypeptide(L)' 'MRIALAVEGTRGDVHPMLALGTSLLARGHEVLVL' A
#
# COMPACT_ATOMS: atom_id res chain seq x y z
N MET A 1 -11.92 5.91 2.30
CA MET A 1 -12.20 4.46 2.30
C MET A 1 -11.08 3.76 3.06
N ARG A 2 -11.37 2.60 3.66
CA ARG A 2 -10.38 1.78 4.36
C ARG A 2 -9.90 0.69 3.41
N ILE A 3 -8.60 0.61 3.17
CA ILE A 3 -7.99 -0.29 2.19
C ILE A 3 -6.91 -1.12 2.90
N ALA A 4 -6.97 -2.44 2.73
CA ALA A 4 -5.90 -3.33 3.16
C ALA A 4 -5.01 -3.68 1.96
N LEU A 5 -3.71 -3.52 2.13
CA LEU A 5 -2.67 -3.92 1.19
C LEU A 5 -1.97 -5.15 1.76
N ALA A 6 -2.39 -6.34 1.35
CA ALA A 6 -1.68 -7.57 1.65
C ALA A 6 -0.49 -7.68 0.69
N VAL A 7 0.73 -7.61 1.22
CA VAL A 7 1.94 -7.59 0.42
C VAL A 7 2.86 -8.72 0.85
N GLU A 8 3.05 -9.67 -0.04
CA GLU A 8 3.96 -10.80 0.15
C GLU A 8 4.94 -10.85 -1.03
N GLY A 9 6.22 -11.06 -0.74
CA GLY A 9 7.24 -11.20 -1.79
C GLY A 9 8.56 -10.52 -1.43
N THR A 10 9.37 -10.29 -2.45
CA THR A 10 10.69 -9.67 -2.32
C THR A 10 10.60 -8.15 -2.27
N ARG A 11 11.75 -7.49 -2.09
CA ARG A 11 11.84 -6.03 -2.13
C ARG A 11 11.23 -5.43 -3.41
N GLY A 12 11.41 -6.11 -4.55
CA GLY A 12 10.89 -5.67 -5.85
C GLY A 12 9.36 -5.69 -5.91
N ASP A 13 8.74 -6.60 -5.17
CA ASP A 13 7.28 -6.72 -5.07
C ASP A 13 6.72 -5.72 -4.04
N VAL A 14 7.43 -5.53 -2.93
CA VAL A 14 6.99 -4.67 -1.81
C VAL A 14 6.99 -3.18 -2.16
N HIS A 15 8.04 -2.68 -2.82
CA HIS A 15 8.20 -1.24 -3.06
C HIS A 15 7.08 -0.62 -3.92
N PRO A 16 6.66 -1.25 -5.04
CA PRO A 16 5.53 -0.77 -5.82
C PRO A 16 4.24 -0.68 -5.00
N MET A 17 3.98 -1.66 -4.12
CA MET A 17 2.79 -1.69 -3.28
C MET A 17 2.81 -0.58 -2.23
N LEU A 18 3.98 -0.28 -1.64
CA LEU A 18 4.14 0.86 -0.74
C LEU A 18 3.96 2.20 -1.45
N ALA A 19 4.45 2.33 -2.68
CA ALA A 19 4.25 3.52 -3.50
C ALA A 19 2.77 3.74 -3.82
N LEU A 20 2.04 2.67 -4.16
CA LEU A 20 0.58 2.69 -4.32
C LEU A 20 -0.10 3.13 -3.02
N GLY A 21 0.23 2.51 -1.88
CA GLY A 21 -0.31 2.85 -0.57
C GLY A 21 -0.11 4.32 -0.21
N THR A 22 1.07 4.87 -0.48
CA THR A 22 1.39 6.29 -0.28
C THR A 22 0.51 7.19 -1.15
N SER A 23 0.28 6.80 -2.40
CA SER A 23 -0.59 7.53 -3.33
C SER A 23 -2.06 7.49 -2.91
N LEU A 24 -2.51 6.39 -2.30
CA LEU A 24 -3.86 6.24 -1.76
C LEU A 24 -4.05 7.08 -0.49
N LEU A 25 -3.06 7.09 0.41
CA LEU A 25 -3.03 7.96 1.59
C LEU A 25 -3.15 9.43 1.19
N ALA A 26 -2.38 9.87 0.18
CA ALA A 26 -2.43 11.24 -0.34
C ALA A 26 -3.81 11.67 -0.90
N ARG A 27 -4.66 10.70 -1.27
CA ARG A 27 -6.04 10.93 -1.72
C ARG A 27 -7.07 10.88 -0.59
N GLY A 28 -6.63 10.81 0.67
CA GLY A 28 -7.50 10.74 1.84
C GLY A 28 -8.08 9.35 2.11
N HIS A 29 -7.45 8.29 1.61
CA HIS A 29 -7.79 6.93 1.99
C HIS A 29 -7.02 6.50 3.24
N GLU A 30 -7.61 5.63 4.04
CA GLU A 30 -6.95 4.99 5.17
C GLU A 30 -6.38 3.65 4.68
N VAL A 31 -5.08 3.42 4.86
CA VAL A 31 -4.38 2.27 4.30
C VAL A 31 -3.71 1.47 5.41
N LEU A 32 -3.99 0.17 5.48
CA LEU A 32 -3.29 -0.79 6.33
C LEU A 32 -2.45 -1.70 5.44
N VAL A 33 -1.16 -1.82 5.72
CA VAL A 33 -0.28 -2.79 5.06
C VAL A 33 -0.19 -4.04 5.94
N LEU A 34 -0.44 -5.21 5.35
CA LEU A 34 -0.46 -6.54 5.98
C LEU A 34 0.63 -7.42 5.38
#